data_AF-A0A519ENS6-F1
#
_entry.id   AF-A0A519ENS6-F1
#
_cell.length_a   1.000
_cell.length_b   1.000
_cell.length_c   1.000
_cell.angle_alpha   90.00
_cell.angle_beta   90.00
_cell.angle_gamma   90.00
#
_symmetry.space_group_name_H-M   'P 1'
#
loop_
_entity.id
_entity.type
_entity.pdbx_description
1 polymer ?
#
loop_
_entity_poly.entity_id
_entity_poly.type
_entity_poly.pdbx_seq_one_letter_code
_entity_poly.pdbx_strand_id
1 'polypeptide(L)'
;MSEPVDSSRNGLQRRTLIQGGAGLAGILASGMAPFVHAQEKIVLRYLGTAVNQDKAIAEKFKADTGIEIQYVAVTTDDVTKRAVTAPNSFDLIDTEFFSLKKIVPTGNLKGIDSKRVKNADKITSL
;
A
#
# COMPACT_ATOMS: atom_id res chain seq x y z
N MET A 1 -7.64 66.70 18.59
CA MET A 1 -7.33 65.28 18.82
C MET A 1 -8.52 64.44 18.37
N SER A 2 -8.27 63.59 17.35
CA SER A 2 -8.90 62.29 17.05
C SER A 2 -10.35 61.99 17.50
N GLU A 3 -11.26 61.87 16.53
CA GLU A 3 -12.39 60.93 16.61
C GLU A 3 -12.06 59.70 15.73
N PRO A 4 -12.22 58.45 16.21
CA PRO A 4 -11.98 57.27 15.40
C PRO A 4 -13.22 56.95 14.55
N VAL A 5 -12.98 56.69 13.26
CA VAL A 5 -13.96 56.19 12.29
C VAL A 5 -14.26 54.71 12.59
N ASP A 6 -15.48 54.41 13.02
CA ASP A 6 -15.95 53.03 13.18
C ASP A 6 -16.19 52.39 11.80
N SER A 7 -15.32 51.45 11.44
CA SER A 7 -15.34 50.72 10.17
C SER A 7 -16.22 49.47 10.32
N SER A 8 -17.54 49.66 10.40
CA SER A 8 -18.48 48.55 10.29
C SER A 8 -18.66 48.14 8.83
N ARG A 9 -18.05 47.02 8.42
CA ARG A 9 -18.56 46.15 7.33
C ARG A 9 -17.86 44.80 7.28
N ASN A 10 -18.71 43.78 7.13
CA ASN A 10 -18.47 42.46 6.55
C ASN A 10 -17.60 41.45 7.31
N GLY A 11 -18.32 40.62 8.08
CA GLY A 11 -17.87 39.28 8.39
C GLY A 11 -19.01 38.44 8.94
N LEU A 12 -19.95 38.02 8.08
CA LEU A 12 -20.76 36.85 8.41
C LEU A 12 -19.77 35.71 8.69
N GLN A 13 -19.63 35.41 9.98
CA GLN A 13 -18.57 34.58 10.50
C GLN A 13 -18.71 33.17 9.89
N ARG A 14 -17.71 32.77 9.11
CA ARG A 14 -17.49 31.37 8.69
C ARG A 14 -17.60 30.37 9.85
N ARG A 15 -17.44 30.85 11.08
CA ARG A 15 -17.58 30.09 12.33
C ARG A 15 -19.02 29.67 12.67
N THR A 16 -20.04 30.42 12.24
CA THR A 16 -21.44 30.10 12.52
C THR A 16 -21.94 28.89 11.70
N LEU A 17 -21.36 28.67 10.52
CA LEU A 17 -21.61 27.48 9.69
C LEU A 17 -21.00 26.20 10.29
N ILE A 18 -19.89 26.32 11.04
CA ILE A 18 -19.22 25.17 11.68
C ILE A 18 -19.84 24.87 13.06
N GLN A 19 -20.31 25.89 13.78
CA GLN A 19 -20.99 25.72 15.08
C GLN A 19 -22.48 25.36 14.97
N GLY A 20 -23.09 25.51 13.79
CA GLY A 20 -24.44 25.03 13.51
C GLY A 20 -24.48 23.52 13.27
N GLY A 21 -24.45 22.72 14.33
CA GLY A 21 -24.57 21.25 14.31
C GLY A 21 -25.82 20.67 13.61
N ALA A 22 -26.71 21.51 13.09
CA ALA A 22 -27.86 21.13 12.27
C ALA A 22 -27.46 20.45 10.94
N GLY A 23 -26.31 20.82 10.35
CA GLY A 23 -25.82 20.17 9.13
C GLY A 23 -25.29 18.75 9.38
N LEU A 24 -24.61 18.53 10.51
CA LEU A 24 -24.05 17.23 10.87
C LEU A 24 -25.13 16.21 11.26
N ALA A 25 -26.16 16.66 11.99
CA ALA A 25 -27.31 15.83 12.33
C ALA A 25 -28.14 15.45 11.08
N GLY A 26 -28.29 16.36 10.11
CA GLY A 26 -28.97 16.06 8.84
C GLY A 26 -28.21 15.06 7.95
N ILE A 27 -26.87 15.11 7.95
CA ILE A 27 -26.00 14.16 7.22
C ILE A 27 -26.04 12.77 7.85
N LEU A 28 -26.13 12.68 9.19
CA LEU A 28 -26.30 11.40 9.89
C LEU A 28 -27.72 10.83 9.75
N ALA A 29 -28.75 11.68 9.72
CA ALA A 29 -30.15 11.26 9.58
C ALA A 29 -30.57 10.91 8.14
N SER A 30 -29.89 11.47 7.13
CA SER A 30 -30.17 11.21 5.70
C SER A 30 -29.42 10.01 5.13
N GLY A 31 -28.54 9.37 5.90
CA GLY A 31 -27.66 8.30 5.40
C GLY A 31 -26.63 8.77 4.36
N MET A 32 -26.56 10.08 4.08
CA MET A 32 -25.63 10.68 3.13
C MET A 32 -24.37 11.19 3.84
N ALA A 33 -23.77 10.37 4.69
CA ALA A 33 -22.37 10.58 5.03
C ALA A 33 -21.57 10.46 3.72
N PRO A 34 -20.65 11.40 3.41
CA PRO A 34 -19.78 11.24 2.26
C PRO A 34 -19.08 9.90 2.41
N PHE A 35 -19.46 8.97 1.54
CA PHE A 35 -18.97 7.61 1.46
C PHE A 35 -17.45 7.69 1.54
N VAL A 36 -16.88 7.15 2.62
CA VAL A 36 -15.44 7.11 2.85
C VAL A 36 -14.78 6.60 1.57
N HIS A 37 -13.80 7.36 1.10
CA HIS A 37 -13.12 7.10 -0.17
C HIS A 37 -12.68 5.64 -0.20
N ALA A 38 -13.16 4.89 -1.19
CA ALA A 38 -12.72 3.51 -1.41
C ALA A 38 -11.21 3.54 -1.67
N GLN A 39 -10.43 3.25 -0.63
CA GLN A 39 -8.98 3.09 -0.72
C GLN A 39 -8.70 2.04 -1.78
N GLU A 40 -7.84 2.34 -2.76
CA GLU A 40 -7.47 1.37 -3.79
C GLU A 40 -7.03 0.06 -3.12
N LYS A 41 -7.52 -1.06 -3.66
CA LYS A 41 -7.23 -2.37 -3.11
C LYS A 41 -5.71 -2.57 -3.07
N ILE A 42 -5.19 -2.89 -1.89
CA ILE A 42 -3.77 -3.17 -1.72
C ILE A 42 -3.47 -4.50 -2.42
N VAL A 43 -2.49 -4.47 -3.34
CA VAL A 43 -2.02 -5.64 -4.08
C VAL A 43 -0.55 -5.87 -3.76
N LEU A 44 -0.21 -7.12 -3.45
CA LEU A 44 1.17 -7.59 -3.33
C LEU A 44 1.62 -8.19 -4.67
N ARG A 45 2.56 -7.55 -5.35
CA ARG A 45 3.08 -8.03 -6.64
C ARG A 45 4.25 -8.98 -6.41
N TYR A 46 4.01 -10.25 -6.70
CA TYR A 46 4.97 -11.33 -6.51
C TYR A 46 5.57 -11.72 -7.87
N LEU A 47 6.85 -11.45 -8.09
CA LEU A 47 7.61 -11.84 -9.29
C LEU A 47 8.30 -13.18 -9.09
N GLY A 48 8.13 -14.14 -9.98
CA GLY A 48 8.82 -15.44 -9.90
C GLY A 48 8.56 -16.37 -11.09
N THR A 49 8.94 -17.64 -10.93
CA THR A 49 8.88 -18.68 -11.97
C THR A 49 7.71 -19.67 -11.82
N ALA A 50 6.68 -19.29 -11.05
CA ALA A 50 5.47 -20.08 -10.75
C ALA A 50 5.62 -21.32 -9.86
N VAL A 51 6.83 -21.64 -9.37
CA VAL A 51 7.04 -22.81 -8.49
C VAL A 51 6.36 -22.66 -7.13
N ASN A 52 6.34 -21.44 -6.59
CA ASN A 52 5.83 -21.12 -5.24
C ASN A 52 4.51 -20.33 -5.26
N GLN A 53 3.75 -20.39 -6.36
CA GLN A 53 2.58 -19.54 -6.61
C GLN A 53 1.25 -20.31 -6.50
N ASP A 54 1.03 -20.95 -5.36
CA ASP A 54 -0.16 -21.77 -5.11
C ASP A 54 -1.41 -20.90 -4.89
N LYS A 55 -2.50 -21.27 -5.57
CA LYS A 55 -3.77 -20.52 -5.52
C LYS A 55 -4.44 -20.58 -4.14
N ALA A 56 -4.41 -21.73 -3.47
CA ALA A 56 -5.02 -21.88 -2.14
C ALA A 56 -4.28 -21.03 -1.10
N ILE A 57 -2.95 -20.88 -1.24
CA ILE A 57 -2.17 -19.96 -0.41
C ILE A 57 -2.62 -18.51 -0.62
N ALA A 58 -2.79 -18.07 -1.88
CA ALA A 58 -3.24 -16.71 -2.18
C ALA A 58 -4.67 -16.42 -1.67
N GLU A 59 -5.58 -17.38 -1.81
CA GLU A 59 -6.95 -17.26 -1.28
C GLU A 59 -6.94 -17.15 0.24
N LYS A 60 -6.16 -18.00 0.93
CA LYS A 60 -6.02 -17.92 2.38
C LYS A 60 -5.36 -16.60 2.81
N PHE A 61 -4.31 -16.16 2.15
CA PHE A 61 -3.65 -14.89 2.45
C PHE A 61 -4.60 -13.70 2.31
N LYS A 62 -5.43 -13.68 1.26
CA LYS A 62 -6.45 -12.67 1.07
C LYS A 62 -7.52 -12.72 2.16
N ALA A 63 -7.97 -13.92 2.55
CA ALA A 63 -8.94 -14.07 3.64
C ALA A 63 -8.39 -13.59 5.00
N ASP A 64 -7.10 -13.86 5.28
CA ASP A 64 -6.46 -13.49 6.54
C ASP A 64 -6.09 -11.99 6.61
N THR A 65 -5.73 -11.37 5.49
CA THR A 65 -5.12 -10.01 5.48
C THR A 65 -5.92 -8.95 4.73
N GLY A 66 -6.86 -9.36 3.86
CA GLY A 66 -7.55 -8.49 2.91
C GLY A 66 -6.71 -8.05 1.70
N ILE A 67 -5.45 -8.48 1.59
CA ILE A 67 -4.54 -8.10 0.50
C ILE A 67 -4.61 -9.13 -0.64
N GLU A 68 -4.70 -8.65 -1.89
CA GLU A 68 -4.65 -9.52 -3.06
C GLU A 68 -3.20 -9.80 -3.47
N ILE A 69 -2.84 -11.06 -3.72
CA ILE A 69 -1.54 -11.39 -4.34
C ILE A 69 -1.70 -11.40 -5.85
N GLN A 70 -0.90 -10.58 -6.54
CA GLN A 70 -0.72 -10.68 -7.98
C GLN A 70 0.53 -11.50 -8.27
N TYR A 71 0.33 -12.75 -8.66
CA TYR A 71 1.41 -13.60 -9.15
C TYR A 71 1.81 -13.20 -10.57
N VAL A 72 3.09 -12.87 -10.75
CA VAL A 72 3.72 -12.54 -12.02
C VAL A 72 4.69 -13.67 -12.34
N ALA A 73 4.17 -14.67 -13.04
CA ALA A 73 4.94 -15.82 -13.52
C ALA A 73 5.69 -15.46 -14.81
N VAL A 74 7.02 -15.55 -14.79
CA VAL A 74 7.89 -15.31 -15.95
C VAL A 74 9.06 -16.29 -15.95
N THR A 75 9.91 -16.24 -16.98
CA THR A 75 11.12 -17.08 -17.04
C THR A 75 12.20 -16.58 -16.07
N THR A 76 13.17 -17.43 -15.73
CA THR A 76 14.30 -17.06 -14.87
C THR A 76 15.08 -15.83 -15.38
N ASP A 77 15.28 -15.75 -16.69
CA ASP A 77 15.96 -14.61 -17.32
C ASP A 77 15.12 -13.34 -17.21
N ASP A 78 13.80 -13.43 -17.37
CA ASP A 78 12.88 -12.30 -17.22
C ASP A 78 12.81 -11.80 -15.77
N VAL A 79 12.84 -12.70 -14.77
CA VAL A 79 12.93 -12.31 -13.35
C VAL A 79 14.17 -11.45 -13.15
N THR A 80 15.32 -11.94 -13.61
CA THR A 80 16.61 -11.25 -13.46
C THR A 80 16.60 -9.89 -14.16
N LYS A 81 16.12 -9.85 -15.41
CA LYS A 81 16.02 -8.62 -16.19
C LYS A 81 15.15 -7.60 -15.48
N ARG A 82 13.96 -8.00 -15.01
CA ARG A 82 13.00 -7.11 -14.36
C ARG A 82 13.51 -6.61 -13.00
N ALA A 83 14.20 -7.45 -12.23
CA ALA A 83 14.85 -7.07 -10.98
C ALA A 83 15.88 -5.95 -11.17
N VAL A 84 16.59 -5.96 -12.31
CA VAL A 84 17.62 -4.98 -12.65
C VAL A 84 17.02 -3.72 -13.26
N THR A 85 16.11 -3.85 -14.23
CA THR A 85 15.64 -2.71 -15.05
C THR A 85 14.35 -2.08 -14.57
N ALA A 86 13.55 -2.77 -13.77
CA ALA A 86 12.23 -2.32 -13.31
C ALA A 86 12.00 -2.66 -11.82
N PRO A 87 12.83 -2.16 -10.90
CA PRO A 87 12.77 -2.51 -9.48
C PRO A 87 11.43 -2.14 -8.80
N ASN A 88 10.73 -1.13 -9.32
CA ASN A 88 9.43 -0.71 -8.79
C ASN A 88 8.25 -1.54 -9.32
N SER A 89 8.49 -2.56 -10.14
CA SER A 89 7.43 -3.38 -10.75
C SER A 89 7.01 -4.60 -9.93
N PHE A 90 7.67 -4.88 -8.81
CA PHE A 90 7.38 -5.97 -7.90
C PHE A 90 7.60 -5.52 -6.45
N ASP A 91 6.98 -6.22 -5.51
CA ASP A 91 7.12 -5.99 -4.07
C ASP A 91 7.86 -7.15 -3.39
N LEU A 92 7.66 -8.37 -3.92
CA LEU A 92 8.36 -9.59 -3.53
C LEU A 92 8.90 -10.28 -4.78
N ILE A 93 10.10 -10.85 -4.67
CA ILE A 93 10.78 -11.56 -5.75
C ILE A 93 11.24 -12.93 -5.30
N ASP A 94 10.94 -13.94 -6.12
CA ASP A 94 11.50 -15.27 -6.06
C ASP A 94 12.48 -15.43 -7.23
N THR A 95 13.75 -15.63 -6.91
CA THR A 95 14.83 -15.69 -7.90
C THR A 95 15.85 -16.76 -7.53
N GLU A 96 16.41 -17.37 -8.56
CA GLU A 96 17.42 -18.41 -8.41
C GLU A 96 18.69 -17.86 -7.73
N PHE A 97 19.29 -18.67 -6.86
CA PHE A 97 20.49 -18.29 -6.12
C PHE A 97 21.62 -17.80 -7.03
N PHE A 98 21.83 -18.45 -8.17
CA PHE A 98 22.89 -18.07 -9.12
C PHE A 98 22.65 -16.72 -9.82
N SER A 99 21.41 -16.23 -9.87
CA SER A 99 21.06 -14.93 -10.45
C SER A 99 21.34 -13.78 -9.49
N LEU A 100 21.42 -14.04 -8.18
CA LEU A 100 21.69 -13.01 -7.17
C LEU A 100 22.99 -12.24 -7.41
N LYS A 101 24.03 -12.90 -7.96
CA LYS A 101 25.30 -12.23 -8.31
C LYS A 101 25.14 -11.11 -9.34
N LYS A 102 24.08 -11.15 -10.15
CA LYS A 102 23.73 -10.12 -11.13
C LYS A 102 22.82 -9.04 -10.54
N ILE A 103 21.96 -9.42 -9.59
CA ILE A 103 20.92 -8.53 -9.05
C ILE A 103 21.42 -7.74 -7.84
N VAL A 104 22.05 -8.39 -6.86
CA VAL A 104 22.46 -7.76 -5.59
C VAL A 104 23.36 -6.52 -5.79
N PRO A 105 24.35 -6.51 -6.70
CA PRO A 105 25.20 -5.33 -6.92
C PRO A 105 24.44 -4.09 -7.41
N THR A 106 23.21 -4.24 -7.93
CA THR A 106 22.40 -3.10 -8.38
C THR A 106 21.80 -2.29 -7.24
N GLY A 107 21.74 -2.84 -6.02
CA GLY A 107 21.08 -2.19 -4.88
C GLY A 107 19.56 -2.17 -4.95
N ASN A 108 18.94 -2.81 -5.95
CA ASN A 108 17.49 -2.83 -6.14
C ASN A 108 16.75 -3.74 -5.15
N LEU A 109 17.45 -4.66 -4.48
CA LEU A 109 16.87 -5.55 -3.48
C LEU A 109 17.05 -5.01 -2.07
N LYS A 110 15.97 -5.04 -1.30
CA LYS A 110 16.01 -4.81 0.15
C LYS A 110 16.04 -6.16 0.87
N GLY A 111 16.93 -6.29 1.84
CA GLY A 111 16.97 -7.46 2.71
C GLY A 111 15.69 -7.60 3.54
N ILE A 112 15.33 -8.84 3.87
CA ILE A 112 14.21 -9.15 4.76
C ILE A 112 14.75 -9.27 6.19
N ASP A 113 14.13 -8.57 7.14
CA ASP A 113 14.43 -8.75 8.56
C ASP A 113 13.83 -10.08 9.05
N SER A 114 14.70 -11.07 9.28
CA SER A 114 14.29 -12.43 9.68
C SER A 114 13.57 -12.47 11.02
N LYS A 115 13.78 -11.49 11.92
CA LYS A 115 13.07 -11.41 13.22
C LYS A 115 11.57 -11.19 13.05
N ARG A 116 11.14 -10.67 11.90
CA ARG A 116 9.72 -10.44 11.57
C ARG A 116 9.07 -11.62 10.88
N VAL A 117 9.82 -12.68 10.58
CA VAL A 117 9.35 -13.87 9.88
C VAL A 117 9.25 -15.03 10.87
N LYS A 118 8.01 -15.38 11.26
CA LYS A 118 7.71 -16.37 12.32
C LYS A 118 8.38 -17.74 12.14
N ASN A 119 8.62 -18.16 10.90
CA ASN A 119 9.19 -19.48 10.59
C ASN A 119 10.60 -19.39 9.98
N ALA A 120 11.32 -18.26 10.13
CA ALA A 120 12.66 -18.10 9.56
C ALA A 120 13.68 -19.11 10.10
N ASP A 121 13.50 -19.53 11.35
CA ASP A 121 14.30 -20.55 12.06
C ASP A 121 14.09 -21.97 11.52
N LYS A 122 13.03 -22.20 10.72
CA LYS A 122 12.70 -23.53 10.15
C LYS A 122 13.28 -23.77 8.76
N ILE A 123 14.05 -22.83 8.23
CA ILE A 123 14.71 -22.98 6.93
C ILE A 123 15.83 -24.01 7.09
N THR A 124 15.81 -25.05 6.26
CA THR A 124 16.90 -26.05 6.22
C THR A 124 18.22 -25.36 5.90
N SER A 125 19.26 -25.67 6.67
CA SER A 125 20.61 -25.22 6.38
C SER A 125 21.12 -25.84 5.07
N LEU A 126 21.91 -25.08 4.33
CA LEU A 126 22.64 -25.57 3.14
C LEU A 126 23.69 -26.62 3.50
#